data_AF-A0A8J3YEV5-F1
#
_entry.id   AF-A0A8J3YEV5-F1
#
_cell.length_a   1.000
_cell.length_b   1.000
_cell.length_c   1.000
_cell.angle_alpha   90.00
_cell.angle_beta   90.00
_cell.angle_gamma   90.00
#
_symmetry.space_group_name_H-M   'P 1'
#
loop_
_entity.id
_entity.type
_entity.pdbx_description
1 polymer ?
#
loop_
_entity_poly.entity_id
_entity_poly.type
_entity_poly.pdbx_seq_one_letter_code
_entity_poly.pdbx_strand_id
1 'polypeptide(L)'
;MILASSSFTSAIPVITYAQLAGLALVVGAVLTSALLGSAPRRGRTAAWLAHLGIVLLAAGTAAQLWRHTAAPEPGSDGYGALLTLRLAVLCVAAWLLRPLFNRPPDQVRRPDYALLTVLAVAGTATWPLTAHAARTPSDVATAALDVAQVVATAAWAGTVACASWALRRGPGPDTVKVLERWARGVTIVLVVVLATSTLRTLAAVAGDASAAVQAFSSGQWLVAALLLIFTLRGRHLLLGAAAARYPAVRRALWHHVIAGAVLLGLSVAVVQAYRDAAAPLT
;
A
#
# COMPACT_ATOMS: atom_id res chain seq x y z
N MET A 1 -38.31 -3.16 -0.34
CA MET A 1 -37.19 -3.76 0.44
C MET A 1 -36.22 -4.60 -0.41
N ILE A 2 -36.65 -5.22 -1.52
CA ILE A 2 -35.81 -6.09 -2.38
C ILE A 2 -34.86 -5.31 -3.33
N LEU A 3 -35.13 -4.04 -3.64
CA LEU A 3 -34.24 -3.20 -4.47
C LEU A 3 -33.01 -2.65 -3.72
N ALA A 4 -33.04 -2.68 -2.39
CA ALA A 4 -31.88 -2.30 -1.58
C ALA A 4 -30.82 -3.41 -1.58
N SER A 5 -31.20 -4.69 -1.54
CA SER A 5 -30.21 -5.77 -1.41
C SER A 5 -29.28 -5.91 -2.62
N SER A 6 -29.75 -5.72 -3.86
CA SER A 6 -28.91 -5.81 -5.06
C SER A 6 -27.91 -4.65 -5.19
N SER A 7 -28.32 -3.44 -4.81
CA SER A 7 -27.47 -2.24 -4.79
C SER A 7 -26.37 -2.31 -3.70
N PHE A 8 -26.63 -3.05 -2.62
CA PHE A 8 -25.71 -3.18 -1.50
C PHE A 8 -24.56 -4.16 -1.76
N THR A 9 -24.76 -5.20 -2.56
CA THR A 9 -23.70 -6.17 -2.89
C THR A 9 -22.68 -5.57 -3.86
N SER A 10 -23.11 -4.76 -4.82
CA SER A 10 -22.21 -4.09 -5.77
C SER A 10 -21.39 -2.95 -5.16
N ALA A 11 -21.85 -2.35 -4.05
CA ALA A 11 -21.15 -1.26 -3.38
C ALA A 11 -19.90 -1.69 -2.58
N ILE A 12 -19.85 -2.95 -2.10
CA ILE A 12 -18.72 -3.46 -1.28
C ILE A 12 -17.38 -3.37 -2.03
N PRO A 13 -17.25 -3.90 -3.26
CA PRO A 13 -15.99 -3.80 -3.98
C PRO A 13 -15.62 -2.35 -4.26
N VAL A 14 -16.59 -1.50 -4.62
CA VAL A 14 -16.33 -0.07 -4.90
C VAL A 14 -15.76 0.66 -3.67
N ILE A 15 -16.35 0.45 -2.50
CA ILE A 15 -15.87 1.04 -1.23
C ILE A 15 -14.44 0.56 -0.94
N THR A 16 -14.17 -0.74 -1.14
CA THR A 16 -12.85 -1.34 -0.89
C THR A 16 -11.81 -0.79 -1.87
N TYR A 17 -12.14 -0.73 -3.16
CA TYR A 17 -11.25 -0.14 -4.18
C TYR A 17 -11.00 1.35 -3.93
N ALA A 18 -12.00 2.10 -3.46
CA ALA A 18 -11.84 3.50 -3.10
C ALA A 18 -10.87 3.67 -1.92
N GLN A 19 -10.95 2.81 -0.89
CA GLN A 19 -10.01 2.85 0.23
C GLN A 19 -8.58 2.48 -0.20
N LEU A 20 -8.43 1.45 -1.04
CA LEU A 20 -7.12 1.05 -1.58
C LEU A 20 -6.51 2.13 -2.48
N ALA A 21 -7.34 2.75 -3.34
CA ALA A 21 -6.93 3.88 -4.17
C ALA A 21 -6.55 5.09 -3.30
N GLY A 22 -7.33 5.39 -2.26
CA GLY A 22 -7.05 6.46 -1.31
C GLY A 22 -5.70 6.25 -0.61
N LEU A 23 -5.43 5.04 -0.13
CA LEU A 23 -4.16 4.68 0.48
C LEU A 23 -2.99 4.81 -0.51
N ALA A 24 -3.15 4.29 -1.73
CA ALA A 24 -2.14 4.41 -2.79
C ALA A 24 -1.83 5.88 -3.12
N LEU A 25 -2.84 6.76 -3.11
CA LEU A 25 -2.66 8.19 -3.33
C LEU A 25 -1.90 8.87 -2.19
N VAL A 26 -2.23 8.55 -0.92
CA VAL A 26 -1.53 9.11 0.25
C VAL A 26 -0.07 8.66 0.27
N VAL A 27 0.16 7.34 0.19
CA VAL A 27 1.52 6.78 0.22
C VAL A 27 2.32 7.26 -0.99
N GLY A 28 1.68 7.26 -2.17
CA GLY A 28 2.25 7.83 -3.38
C GLY A 28 2.66 9.28 -3.19
N ALA A 29 1.80 10.14 -2.65
CA ALA A 29 2.12 11.54 -2.39
C ALA A 29 3.30 11.71 -1.41
N VAL A 30 3.35 10.91 -0.34
CA VAL A 30 4.46 10.92 0.62
C VAL A 30 5.77 10.50 -0.05
N LEU A 31 5.76 9.40 -0.80
CA LEU A 31 6.94 8.94 -1.53
C LEU A 31 7.36 9.96 -2.58
N THR A 32 6.42 10.52 -3.33
CA THR A 32 6.68 11.56 -4.33
C THR A 32 7.35 12.77 -3.67
N SER A 33 6.89 13.17 -2.49
CA SER A 33 7.47 14.28 -1.71
C SER A 33 8.89 13.94 -1.22
N ALA A 34 9.09 12.75 -0.64
CA ALA A 34 10.39 12.29 -0.15
C ALA A 34 11.43 12.12 -1.28
N LEU A 35 10.99 11.64 -2.45
CA LEU A 35 11.84 11.40 -3.61
C LEU A 35 12.21 12.70 -4.33
N LEU A 36 11.27 13.64 -4.45
CA LEU A 36 11.45 14.89 -5.21
C LEU A 36 12.17 16.00 -4.44
N GLY A 37 12.30 15.89 -3.11
CA GLY A 37 12.97 16.90 -2.27
C GLY A 37 12.21 18.24 -2.18
N SER A 38 12.89 19.29 -1.73
CA SER A 38 12.33 20.60 -1.34
C SER A 38 11.93 21.53 -2.50
N ALA A 39 11.72 21.02 -3.72
CA ALA A 39 11.42 21.88 -4.87
C ALA A 39 10.06 22.60 -4.71
N PRO A 40 10.03 23.94 -4.60
CA PRO A 40 8.87 24.69 -4.11
C PRO A 40 7.61 24.59 -5.00
N ARG A 41 7.78 24.37 -6.31
CA ARG A 41 6.66 24.19 -7.25
C ARG A 41 6.04 22.78 -7.27
N ARG A 42 6.68 21.78 -6.65
CA ARG A 42 6.27 20.36 -6.75
C ARG A 42 5.49 19.86 -5.53
N GLY A 43 5.47 20.62 -4.43
CA GLY A 43 4.68 20.33 -3.23
C GLY A 43 3.16 20.35 -3.48
N ARG A 44 2.66 21.21 -4.38
CA ARG A 44 1.22 21.39 -4.60
C ARG A 44 0.52 20.18 -5.24
N THR A 45 1.17 19.49 -6.18
CA THR A 45 0.59 18.28 -6.80
C THR A 45 0.59 17.10 -5.83
N ALA A 46 1.69 16.91 -5.08
CA ALA A 46 1.75 15.89 -4.03
C ALA A 46 0.73 16.19 -2.92
N ALA A 47 0.57 17.46 -2.54
CA ALA A 47 -0.43 17.91 -1.59
C ALA A 47 -1.85 17.54 -2.00
N TRP A 48 -2.18 17.79 -3.26
CA TRP A 48 -3.49 17.52 -3.81
C TRP A 48 -3.76 16.01 -3.88
N LEU A 49 -2.77 15.21 -4.28
CA LEU A 49 -2.87 13.74 -4.26
C LEU A 49 -3.04 13.20 -2.83
N ALA A 50 -2.31 13.73 -1.85
CA ALA A 50 -2.47 13.35 -0.45
C ALA A 50 -3.87 13.70 0.08
N HIS A 51 -4.37 14.91 -0.22
CA HIS A 51 -5.72 15.32 0.16
C HIS A 51 -6.78 14.44 -0.49
N LEU A 52 -6.69 14.22 -1.80
CA LEU A 52 -7.61 13.34 -2.52
C LEU A 52 -7.59 11.93 -1.92
N GLY A 53 -6.40 11.41 -1.61
CA GLY A 53 -6.25 10.12 -0.95
C GLY A 53 -6.94 10.03 0.41
N ILE A 54 -6.81 11.07 1.24
CA ILE A 54 -7.48 11.14 2.54
C ILE A 54 -9.00 11.26 2.38
N VAL A 55 -9.47 12.04 1.41
CA VAL A 55 -10.90 12.16 1.12
C VAL A 55 -11.47 10.81 0.69
N LEU A 56 -10.78 10.06 -0.18
CA LEU A 56 -11.19 8.71 -0.56
C LEU A 56 -11.21 7.75 0.63
N LEU A 57 -10.19 7.78 1.49
CA LEU A 57 -10.14 6.98 2.71
C LEU A 57 -11.29 7.33 3.68
N ALA A 58 -11.57 8.62 3.87
CA ALA A 58 -12.62 9.11 4.74
C ALA A 58 -14.01 8.72 4.19
N ALA A 59 -14.25 8.92 2.89
CA ALA A 59 -15.49 8.53 2.23
C ALA A 59 -15.72 7.01 2.30
N GLY A 60 -14.68 6.20 2.06
CA GLY A 60 -14.76 4.76 2.19
C GLY A 60 -15.04 4.31 3.63
N THR A 61 -14.39 4.95 4.62
CA THR A 61 -14.61 4.66 6.04
C THR A 61 -16.02 5.08 6.48
N ALA A 62 -16.52 6.23 6.03
CA ALA A 62 -17.89 6.67 6.28
C ALA A 62 -18.92 5.73 5.65
N ALA A 63 -18.66 5.23 4.43
CA ALA A 63 -19.52 4.24 3.80
C ALA A 63 -19.55 2.92 4.59
N GLN A 64 -18.43 2.47 5.14
CA GLN A 64 -18.38 1.30 6.03
C GLN A 64 -19.16 1.54 7.32
N LEU A 65 -18.99 2.71 7.94
CA LEU A 65 -19.71 3.07 9.17
C LEU A 65 -21.22 3.13 8.94
N TRP A 66 -21.64 3.78 7.85
CA TRP A 66 -23.05 3.85 7.46
C TRP A 66 -23.65 2.45 7.28
N ARG A 67 -22.95 1.54 6.61
CA ARG A 67 -23.40 0.14 6.46
C ARG A 67 -23.54 -0.56 7.80
N HIS A 68 -22.56 -0.41 8.69
CA HIS A 68 -22.61 -0.99 10.02
C HIS A 68 -23.79 -0.45 10.84
N THR A 69 -24.09 0.85 10.74
CA THR A 69 -25.26 1.44 11.42
C THR A 69 -26.60 1.04 10.80
N ALA A 70 -26.63 0.77 9.49
CA ALA A 70 -27.85 0.38 8.77
C ALA A 70 -28.20 -1.11 8.96
N ALA A 71 -27.19 -1.96 9.12
CA ALA A 71 -27.35 -3.40 9.36
C ALA A 71 -26.19 -3.90 10.26
N PRO A 72 -26.30 -3.73 11.59
CA PRO A 72 -25.25 -4.19 12.50
C PRO A 72 -25.17 -5.72 12.48
N GLU A 73 -23.94 -6.25 12.34
CA GLU A 73 -23.69 -7.68 12.39
C GLU A 73 -23.60 -8.16 13.86
N PRO A 74 -24.16 -9.33 14.20
CA PRO A 74 -24.02 -9.90 15.54
C PRO A 74 -22.55 -10.11 15.91
N GLY A 75 -22.13 -9.71 17.11
CA GLY A 75 -20.75 -9.88 17.59
C GLY A 75 -19.74 -8.84 17.06
N SER A 76 -20.21 -7.75 16.45
CA SER A 76 -19.35 -6.66 15.94
C SER A 76 -19.02 -5.58 16.98
N ASP A 77 -19.01 -5.95 18.27
CA ASP A 77 -18.77 -5.04 19.39
C ASP A 77 -17.40 -4.36 19.23
N GLY A 78 -17.39 -3.03 19.15
CA GLY A 78 -16.19 -2.21 18.94
C GLY A 78 -15.83 -1.90 17.48
N TYR A 79 -16.45 -2.56 16.48
CA TYR A 79 -16.20 -2.27 15.07
C TYR A 79 -16.57 -0.84 14.67
N GLY A 80 -17.77 -0.38 15.06
CA GLY A 80 -18.22 0.99 14.83
C GLY A 80 -17.32 2.02 15.53
N ALA A 81 -16.83 1.72 16.74
CA ALA A 81 -15.91 2.59 17.47
C ALA A 81 -14.56 2.73 16.75
N LEU A 82 -14.02 1.63 16.22
CA LEU A 82 -12.78 1.64 15.43
C LEU A 82 -12.92 2.42 14.11
N LEU A 83 -14.04 2.27 13.41
CA LEU A 83 -14.33 3.06 12.20
C LEU A 83 -14.45 4.55 12.52
N THR A 84 -15.10 4.89 13.63
CA THR A 84 -15.23 6.28 14.10
C THR A 84 -13.88 6.87 14.46
N LEU A 85 -13.03 6.10 15.16
CA LEU A 85 -11.66 6.48 15.47
C LEU A 85 -10.83 6.72 14.20
N ARG A 86 -10.92 5.82 13.20
CA ARG A 86 -10.26 6.02 11.90
C ARG A 86 -10.71 7.31 11.24
N LEU A 87 -12.01 7.58 11.22
CA LEU A 87 -12.57 8.82 10.66
C LEU A 87 -12.01 10.06 11.38
N ALA A 88 -11.99 10.05 12.71
CA ALA A 88 -11.42 11.14 13.50
C ALA A 88 -9.94 11.36 13.16
N VAL A 89 -9.14 10.29 13.09
CA VAL A 89 -7.73 10.33 12.69
C VAL A 89 -7.57 10.91 11.28
N LEU A 90 -8.39 10.50 10.31
CA LEU A 90 -8.34 11.01 8.95
C LEU A 90 -8.72 12.49 8.86
N CYS A 91 -9.72 12.94 9.62
CA CYS A 91 -10.11 14.35 9.71
C CYS A 91 -8.99 15.20 10.30
N VAL A 92 -8.37 14.75 11.39
CA VAL A 92 -7.23 15.44 12.01
C VAL A 92 -6.05 15.48 11.05
N ALA A 93 -5.73 14.37 10.38
CA ALA A 93 -4.67 14.31 9.37
C ALA A 93 -4.93 15.28 8.20
N ALA A 94 -6.16 15.32 7.66
CA ALA A 94 -6.54 16.25 6.60
C ALA A 94 -6.33 17.72 7.02
N TRP A 95 -6.71 18.05 8.25
CA TRP A 95 -6.54 19.39 8.80
C TRP A 95 -5.06 19.76 8.98
N LEU A 96 -4.22 18.83 9.45
CA LEU A 96 -2.78 19.01 9.64
C LEU A 96 -1.97 19.04 8.34
N LEU A 97 -2.46 18.42 7.27
CA LEU A 97 -1.78 18.47 5.96
C LEU A 97 -1.89 19.83 5.29
N ARG A 98 -2.92 20.63 5.60
CA ARG A 98 -3.08 22.00 5.09
C ARG A 98 -1.84 22.88 5.32
N PRO A 99 -1.34 23.07 6.56
CA PRO A 99 -0.17 23.90 6.82
C PRO A 99 1.12 23.34 6.20
N LEU A 100 1.28 22.01 6.14
CA LEU A 100 2.45 21.36 5.54
C LEU A 100 2.63 21.62 4.05
N PHE A 101 1.53 21.86 3.34
CA PHE A 101 1.57 22.12 1.90
C PHE A 101 1.43 23.60 1.54
N ASN A 102 0.92 24.43 2.47
CA ASN A 102 0.78 25.86 2.28
C ASN A 102 1.96 26.67 2.81
N ARG A 103 2.79 26.09 3.68
CA ARG A 103 4.00 26.72 4.21
C ARG A 103 5.25 26.24 3.48
N PRO A 104 6.26 27.10 3.29
CA PRO A 104 7.54 26.66 2.78
C PRO A 104 8.21 25.69 3.78
N PRO A 105 9.04 24.75 3.29
CA PRO A 105 9.53 23.61 4.09
C PRO A 105 10.39 24.00 5.30
N ASP A 106 10.96 25.20 5.30
CA ASP A 106 11.70 25.82 6.41
C ASP A 106 10.80 26.27 7.58
N GLN A 107 9.49 26.41 7.34
CA GLN A 107 8.52 26.83 8.36
C GLN A 107 7.74 25.66 8.98
N VAL A 108 7.96 24.43 8.52
CA VAL A 108 7.34 23.24 9.10
C VAL A 108 8.07 22.86 10.37
N ARG A 109 7.37 22.78 11.50
CA ARG A 109 7.99 22.50 12.80
C ARG A 109 8.13 21.00 12.99
N ARG A 110 9.23 20.54 13.62
CA ARG A 110 9.43 19.14 14.03
C ARG A 110 8.20 18.47 14.71
N PRO A 111 7.44 19.14 15.60
CA PRO A 111 6.22 18.56 16.17
C PRO A 111 5.15 18.22 15.13
N ASP A 112 5.05 18.95 14.02
CA ASP A 112 4.05 18.69 12.97
C ASP A 112 4.33 17.34 12.29
N TYR A 113 5.61 17.03 12.06
CA TYR A 113 6.04 15.73 11.55
C TYR A 113 5.78 14.61 12.54
N ALA A 114 6.10 14.81 13.82
CA ALA A 114 5.86 13.81 14.86
C ALA A 114 4.36 13.48 14.98
N LEU A 115 3.50 14.50 14.98
CA LEU A 115 2.06 14.32 15.06
C LEU A 115 1.51 13.58 13.82
N LEU A 116 2.00 13.92 12.62
CA LEU A 116 1.67 13.14 11.42
C LEU A 116 2.14 11.70 11.49
N THR A 117 3.33 11.43 12.02
CA THR A 117 3.82 10.06 12.18
C THR A 117 2.92 9.28 13.14
N VAL A 118 2.51 9.87 14.26
CA VAL A 118 1.56 9.26 15.19
C VAL A 118 0.21 9.01 14.52
N LEU A 119 -0.33 9.97 13.78
CA LEU A 119 -1.59 9.82 13.04
C LEU A 119 -1.50 8.74 11.96
N ALA A 120 -0.36 8.65 11.26
CA ALA A 120 -0.12 7.61 10.27
C ALA A 120 -0.11 6.23 10.93
N VAL A 121 0.61 6.07 12.05
CA VAL A 121 0.67 4.83 12.84
C VAL A 121 -0.71 4.46 13.38
N ALA A 122 -1.44 5.41 13.97
CA ALA A 122 -2.80 5.16 14.47
C ALA A 122 -3.74 4.75 13.33
N GLY A 123 -3.67 5.45 12.19
CA GLY A 123 -4.45 5.14 11.00
C GLY A 123 -4.18 3.73 10.46
N THR A 124 -2.91 3.32 10.30
CA THR A 124 -2.57 1.96 9.85
C THR A 124 -2.91 0.90 10.89
N ALA A 125 -2.73 1.18 12.18
CA ALA A 125 -3.05 0.25 13.26
C ALA A 125 -4.55 -0.03 13.37
N THR A 126 -5.43 0.89 12.95
CA THR A 126 -6.86 0.59 12.88
C THR A 126 -7.20 -0.39 11.75
N TRP A 127 -6.42 -0.45 10.67
CA TRP A 127 -6.73 -1.26 9.47
C TRP A 127 -6.98 -2.75 9.75
N PRO A 128 -6.07 -3.47 10.44
CA PRO A 128 -6.28 -4.87 10.73
C PRO A 128 -7.41 -5.07 11.74
N LEU A 129 -7.58 -4.14 12.70
CA LEU A 129 -8.64 -4.18 13.70
C LEU A 129 -10.04 -4.05 13.11
N THR A 130 -10.15 -3.35 11.96
CA THR A 130 -11.40 -3.27 11.18
C THR A 130 -11.46 -4.28 10.03
N ALA A 131 -10.38 -5.04 9.79
CA ALA A 131 -10.41 -6.17 8.87
C ALA A 131 -10.94 -7.40 9.64
N HIS A 132 -10.80 -8.61 9.10
CA HIS A 132 -11.31 -9.87 9.67
C HIS A 132 -11.11 -10.09 11.19
N ALA A 133 -10.19 -9.38 11.86
CA ALA A 133 -10.00 -9.41 13.30
C ALA A 133 -11.27 -9.10 14.12
N ALA A 134 -12.25 -8.39 13.56
CA ALA A 134 -13.54 -8.15 14.22
C ALA A 134 -14.53 -9.32 14.07
N ARG A 135 -14.26 -10.29 13.17
CA ARG A 135 -15.15 -11.44 12.89
C ARG A 135 -14.60 -12.77 13.38
N THR A 136 -13.28 -12.90 13.53
CA THR A 136 -12.60 -14.04 14.16
C THR A 136 -11.35 -13.52 14.88
N PRO A 137 -10.97 -14.09 16.04
CA PRO A 137 -9.72 -13.75 16.71
C PRO A 137 -8.55 -14.19 15.81
N SER A 138 -8.10 -13.30 14.94
CA SER A 138 -6.89 -13.50 14.15
C SER A 138 -5.68 -13.17 15.01
N ASP A 139 -4.62 -13.95 14.85
CA ASP A 139 -3.33 -13.67 15.47
C ASP A 139 -2.86 -12.26 15.07
N VAL A 140 -2.38 -11.49 16.05
CA VAL A 140 -1.83 -10.13 15.89
C VAL A 140 -0.72 -10.14 14.82
N ALA A 141 0.03 -11.24 14.71
CA ALA A 141 1.04 -11.42 13.68
C ALA A 141 0.44 -11.38 12.26
N THR A 142 -0.66 -12.10 12.00
CA THR A 142 -1.34 -12.13 10.69
C THR A 142 -1.91 -10.76 10.32
N ALA A 143 -2.51 -10.07 11.30
CA ALA A 143 -2.97 -8.71 11.17
C ALA A 143 -1.84 -7.74 10.75
N ALA A 144 -0.66 -7.85 11.37
CA ALA A 144 0.49 -7.03 11.02
C ALA A 144 1.00 -7.30 9.59
N LEU A 145 1.00 -8.57 9.16
CA LEU A 145 1.37 -8.96 7.80
C LEU A 145 0.40 -8.41 6.74
N ASP A 146 -0.90 -8.35 7.06
CA ASP A 146 -1.92 -7.73 6.20
C ASP A 146 -1.68 -6.23 6.03
N VAL A 147 -1.40 -5.51 7.12
CA VAL A 147 -1.05 -4.08 7.05
C VAL A 147 0.19 -3.86 6.22
N ALA A 148 1.26 -4.62 6.48
CA ALA A 148 2.52 -4.48 5.77
C ALA A 148 2.32 -4.73 4.26
N GLN A 149 1.52 -5.73 3.88
CA GLN A 149 1.19 -6.03 2.49
C GLN A 149 0.42 -4.87 1.82
N VAL A 150 -0.62 -4.36 2.49
CA VAL A 150 -1.46 -3.27 1.98
C VAL A 150 -0.63 -1.99 1.81
N VAL A 151 0.20 -1.65 2.80
CA VAL A 151 1.13 -0.51 2.74
C VAL A 151 2.15 -0.69 1.62
N ALA A 152 2.73 -1.88 1.47
CA ALA A 152 3.69 -2.14 0.41
C ALA A 152 3.05 -2.05 -0.99
N THR A 153 1.81 -2.53 -1.15
CA THR A 153 1.06 -2.45 -2.41
C THR A 153 0.73 -1.00 -2.76
N ALA A 154 0.29 -0.21 -1.77
CA ALA A 154 0.05 1.22 -1.91
C ALA A 154 1.34 1.98 -2.26
N ALA A 155 2.45 1.64 -1.60
CA ALA A 155 3.77 2.18 -1.90
C ALA A 155 4.21 1.84 -3.32
N TRP A 156 4.01 0.61 -3.78
CA TRP A 156 4.30 0.19 -5.14
C TRP A 156 3.54 1.05 -6.16
N ALA A 157 2.22 1.20 -6.00
CA ALA A 157 1.41 2.03 -6.89
C ALA A 157 1.91 3.49 -6.92
N GLY A 158 2.27 4.04 -5.76
CA GLY A 158 2.91 5.34 -5.63
C GLY A 158 4.23 5.47 -6.38
N THR A 159 5.08 4.44 -6.32
CA THR A 159 6.33 4.40 -7.09
C THR A 159 6.06 4.33 -8.58
N VAL A 160 5.07 3.56 -9.06
CA VAL A 160 4.72 3.49 -10.48
C VAL A 160 4.26 4.86 -11.01
N ALA A 161 3.48 5.60 -10.23
CA ALA A 161 3.09 6.97 -10.56
C ALA A 161 4.32 7.89 -10.69
N CYS A 162 5.26 7.82 -9.73
CA CYS A 162 6.52 8.58 -9.77
C CYS A 162 7.36 8.24 -11.02
N ALA A 163 7.47 6.95 -11.33
CA ALA A 163 8.16 6.44 -12.51
C ALA A 163 7.55 6.99 -13.81
N SER A 164 6.22 6.93 -13.93
CA SER A 164 5.50 7.44 -15.11
C SER A 164 5.72 8.94 -15.31
N TRP A 165 5.75 9.70 -14.21
CA TRP A 165 6.04 11.13 -14.24
C TRP A 165 7.49 11.40 -14.65
N ALA A 166 8.45 10.63 -14.13
CA ALA A 166 9.87 10.79 -14.47
C ALA A 166 10.10 10.51 -15.96
N LEU A 167 9.42 9.50 -16.52
CA LEU A 167 9.48 9.19 -17.95
C LEU A 167 8.94 10.33 -18.82
N ARG A 168 7.84 10.97 -18.42
CA ARG A 168 7.22 12.08 -19.17
C ARG A 168 8.12 13.31 -19.22
N ARG A 169 8.99 13.51 -18.23
CA ARG A 169 9.84 14.70 -18.15
C ARG A 169 11.10 14.68 -19.00
N GLY A 170 11.56 13.51 -19.42
CA GLY A 170 12.77 13.40 -20.23
C GLY A 170 14.07 13.39 -19.40
N PRO A 171 15.22 13.20 -20.08
CA PRO A 171 16.53 13.13 -19.44
C PRO A 171 16.92 14.47 -18.83
N GLY A 172 17.36 14.43 -17.58
CA GLY A 172 17.91 15.58 -16.87
C GLY A 172 18.59 15.15 -15.56
N PRO A 173 19.52 15.95 -15.02
CA PRO A 173 20.26 15.61 -13.81
C PRO A 173 19.34 15.39 -12.59
N ASP A 174 18.24 16.15 -12.52
CA ASP A 174 17.19 15.95 -11.51
C ASP A 174 16.46 14.62 -11.69
N THR A 175 16.18 14.23 -12.94
CA THR A 175 15.46 12.98 -13.26
C THR A 175 16.29 11.76 -12.82
N VAL A 176 17.60 11.79 -13.00
CA VAL A 176 18.50 10.70 -12.58
C VAL A 176 18.48 10.52 -11.07
N LYS A 177 18.59 11.60 -10.29
CA LYS A 177 18.53 11.55 -8.82
C LYS A 177 17.19 11.01 -8.32
N VAL A 178 16.09 11.40 -8.97
CA VAL A 178 14.75 10.88 -8.65
C VAL A 178 14.65 9.39 -8.96
N LEU A 179 15.16 8.95 -10.12
CA LEU A 179 15.17 7.54 -10.52
C LEU A 179 16.01 6.65 -9.58
N GLU A 180 17.14 7.15 -9.08
CA GLU A 180 17.95 6.42 -8.10
C GLU A 180 17.19 6.21 -6.78
N ARG A 181 16.62 7.30 -6.23
CA ARG A 181 15.84 7.19 -4.99
C ARG A 181 14.58 6.33 -5.20
N TRP A 182 13.96 6.44 -6.37
CA TRP A 182 12.83 5.61 -6.77
C TRP A 182 13.21 4.12 -6.79
N ALA A 183 14.34 3.77 -7.40
CA ALA A 183 14.80 2.39 -7.48
C ALA A 183 15.04 1.80 -6.07
N ARG A 184 15.61 2.61 -5.15
CA ARG A 184 15.72 2.24 -3.72
C ARG A 184 14.35 1.97 -3.09
N GLY A 185 13.39 2.87 -3.31
CA GLY A 185 12.02 2.72 -2.80
C GLY A 185 11.35 1.45 -3.32
N VAL A 186 11.45 1.16 -4.62
CA VAL A 186 10.91 -0.06 -5.23
C VAL A 186 11.55 -1.30 -4.60
N THR A 187 12.88 -1.34 -4.43
CA THR A 187 13.53 -2.49 -3.78
C THR A 187 12.96 -2.74 -2.37
N ILE A 188 12.80 -1.70 -1.56
CA ILE A 188 12.23 -1.83 -0.21
C ILE A 188 10.82 -2.41 -0.28
N VAL A 189 9.98 -1.90 -1.17
CA VAL A 189 8.61 -2.38 -1.34
C VAL A 189 8.57 -3.85 -1.73
N LEU A 190 9.40 -4.27 -2.70
CA LEU A 190 9.45 -5.67 -3.14
C LEU A 190 9.97 -6.60 -2.03
N VAL A 191 10.97 -6.15 -1.25
CA VAL A 191 11.47 -6.90 -0.09
C VAL A 191 10.37 -7.07 0.95
N VAL A 192 9.60 -6.02 1.25
CA VAL A 192 8.48 -6.11 2.21
C VAL A 192 7.42 -7.08 1.70
N VAL A 193 6.98 -6.97 0.44
CA VAL A 193 5.99 -7.90 -0.17
C VAL A 193 6.46 -9.34 -0.13
N LEU A 194 7.75 -9.58 -0.42
CA LEU A 194 8.31 -10.92 -0.38
C LEU A 194 8.34 -11.44 1.06
N ALA A 195 8.89 -10.67 1.99
CA ALA A 195 9.00 -11.05 3.40
C ALA A 195 7.63 -11.34 4.03
N THR A 196 6.62 -10.50 3.78
CA THR A 196 5.27 -10.72 4.29
C THR A 196 4.63 -11.98 3.73
N SER A 197 4.84 -12.25 2.43
CA SER A 197 4.36 -13.48 1.79
C SER A 197 5.08 -14.70 2.36
N THR A 198 6.38 -14.60 2.63
CA THR A 198 7.20 -15.72 3.16
C THR A 198 6.78 -16.04 4.58
N LEU A 199 6.60 -15.02 5.41
CA LEU A 199 6.14 -15.19 6.78
C LEU A 199 4.73 -15.80 6.83
N ARG A 200 3.81 -15.42 5.94
CA ARG A 200 2.50 -16.10 5.83
C ARG A 200 2.64 -17.57 5.50
N THR A 201 3.48 -17.93 4.53
CA THR A 201 3.68 -19.34 4.19
C THR A 201 4.35 -20.13 5.31
N LEU A 202 5.32 -19.53 6.03
CA LEU A 202 5.96 -20.17 7.17
C LEU A 202 4.97 -20.37 8.33
N ALA A 203 4.10 -19.39 8.58
CA ALA A 203 3.04 -19.52 9.58
C ALA A 203 2.05 -20.64 9.22
N ALA A 204 1.71 -20.79 7.93
CA ALA A 204 0.87 -21.89 7.45
C ALA A 204 1.54 -23.26 7.69
N VAL A 205 2.83 -23.37 7.38
CA VAL A 205 3.63 -24.60 7.60
C VAL A 205 3.74 -24.96 9.07
N ALA A 206 3.90 -23.97 9.95
CA ALA A 206 4.00 -24.18 11.39
C ALA A 206 2.66 -24.66 12.00
N GLY A 207 1.53 -24.32 11.38
CA GLY A 207 0.19 -24.74 11.81
C GLY A 207 -0.24 -26.11 11.28
N ASP A 208 0.16 -26.49 10.06
CA ASP A 208 -0.20 -27.77 9.45
C ASP A 208 0.85 -28.21 8.40
N ALA A 209 1.47 -29.38 8.60
CA ALA A 209 2.52 -29.92 7.74
C ALA A 209 2.03 -30.30 6.33
N SER A 210 0.72 -30.57 6.16
CA SER A 210 0.13 -30.87 4.85
C SER A 210 -0.01 -29.62 3.96
N ALA A 211 -0.28 -28.47 4.58
CA ALA A 211 -0.30 -27.15 3.93
C ALA A 211 1.10 -26.71 3.48
N ALA A 212 2.15 -27.15 4.20
CA ALA A 212 3.54 -26.91 3.82
C ALA A 212 3.89 -27.51 2.46
N VAL A 213 3.45 -28.74 2.18
CA VAL A 213 3.75 -29.45 0.94
C VAL A 213 3.04 -28.81 -0.26
N GLN A 214 1.82 -28.31 -0.10
CA GLN A 214 1.13 -27.56 -1.17
C GLN A 214 1.71 -26.15 -1.37
N ALA A 215 2.05 -25.45 -0.27
CA ALA A 215 2.64 -24.11 -0.35
C ALA A 215 4.02 -24.11 -1.02
N PHE A 216 4.86 -25.12 -0.73
CA PHE A 216 6.21 -25.23 -1.27
C PHE A 216 6.33 -26.00 -2.59
N SER A 217 5.35 -26.83 -2.96
CA SER A 217 5.36 -27.50 -4.28
C SER A 217 5.03 -26.57 -5.44
N SER A 218 4.42 -25.42 -5.16
CA SER A 218 4.16 -24.40 -6.17
C SER A 218 5.44 -23.60 -6.46
N GLY A 219 5.94 -23.61 -7.70
CA GLY A 219 7.16 -22.91 -8.14
C GLY A 219 7.16 -21.37 -7.97
N GLN A 220 6.18 -20.83 -7.25
CA GLN A 220 5.97 -19.41 -6.97
C GLN A 220 7.13 -18.80 -6.16
N TRP A 221 7.73 -19.54 -5.23
CA TRP A 221 8.87 -19.06 -4.43
C TRP A 221 10.14 -18.91 -5.26
N LEU A 222 10.38 -19.82 -6.20
CA LEU A 222 11.47 -19.71 -7.15
C LEU A 222 11.27 -18.47 -8.05
N VAL A 223 10.05 -18.26 -8.56
CA VAL A 223 9.73 -17.08 -9.37
C VAL A 223 9.90 -15.79 -8.55
N ALA A 224 9.46 -15.76 -7.30
CA ALA A 224 9.58 -14.59 -6.44
C ALA A 224 11.05 -14.25 -6.10
N ALA A 225 11.86 -15.27 -5.80
CA ALA A 225 13.30 -15.11 -5.59
C ALA A 225 14.03 -14.65 -6.87
N LEU A 226 13.70 -15.24 -8.03
CA LEU A 226 14.26 -14.84 -9.31
C LEU A 226 13.89 -13.39 -9.66
N LEU A 227 12.65 -12.96 -9.38
CA LEU A 227 12.22 -11.57 -9.58
C LEU A 227 12.94 -10.60 -8.64
N LEU A 228 13.21 -10.99 -7.39
CA LEU A 228 14.01 -10.18 -6.48
C LEU A 228 15.45 -10.04 -6.99
N ILE A 229 16.10 -11.15 -7.39
CA ILE A 229 17.45 -11.12 -7.95
C ILE A 229 17.48 -10.26 -9.22
N PHE A 230 16.46 -10.39 -10.07
CA PHE A 230 16.34 -9.62 -11.30
C PHE A 230 16.16 -8.12 -11.05
N THR A 231 15.37 -7.72 -10.04
CA THR A 231 15.19 -6.32 -9.65
C THR A 231 16.46 -5.73 -9.03
N LEU A 232 17.16 -6.47 -8.18
CA LEU A 232 18.46 -6.07 -7.63
C LEU A 232 19.50 -5.87 -8.76
N ARG A 233 19.56 -6.80 -9.72
CA ARG A 233 20.43 -6.69 -10.90
C ARG A 233 20.03 -5.50 -11.78
N GLY A 234 18.74 -5.30 -12.00
CA GLY A 234 18.19 -4.18 -12.75
C GLY A 234 18.54 -2.82 -12.16
N ARG A 235 18.62 -2.70 -10.82
CA ARG A 235 19.08 -1.49 -10.13
C ARG A 235 20.52 -1.14 -10.47
N HIS A 236 21.43 -2.12 -10.47
CA HIS A 236 22.83 -1.89 -10.87
C HIS A 236 22.92 -1.42 -12.33
N LEU A 237 22.11 -2.01 -13.21
CA LEU A 237 22.05 -1.59 -14.62
C LEU A 237 21.44 -0.19 -14.80
N LEU A 238 20.45 0.20 -13.99
CA LEU A 238 19.88 1.56 -13.98
C LEU A 238 20.91 2.61 -13.58
N LEU A 239 21.69 2.33 -12.52
CA LEU A 239 22.72 3.25 -12.03
C LEU A 239 23.88 3.39 -13.01
N GLY A 240 24.26 2.30 -13.70
CA GLY A 240 25.26 2.35 -14.77
C GLY A 240 24.75 3.02 -16.06
N ALA A 241 23.49 2.78 -16.45
CA ALA A 241 22.91 3.29 -17.70
C ALA A 241 22.43 4.74 -17.64
N ALA A 242 22.07 5.25 -16.45
CA ALA A 242 21.69 6.64 -16.23
C ALA A 242 22.82 7.63 -16.57
N ALA A 243 24.07 7.14 -16.57
CA ALA A 243 25.24 7.90 -17.00
C ALA A 243 25.43 7.95 -18.54
N ALA A 244 24.76 7.10 -19.33
CA ALA A 244 25.10 6.92 -20.75
C ALA A 244 23.94 6.97 -21.76
N ARG A 245 22.73 6.41 -21.47
CA ARG A 245 21.65 6.29 -22.50
C ARG A 245 20.23 6.24 -21.90
N TYR A 246 19.44 7.30 -22.11
CA TYR A 246 18.02 7.40 -21.67
C TYR A 246 17.07 6.26 -22.14
N PRO A 247 17.20 5.68 -23.35
CA PRO A 247 16.37 4.55 -23.78
C PRO A 247 16.58 3.27 -22.96
N ALA A 248 17.81 3.06 -22.44
CA ALA A 248 18.11 1.92 -21.57
C ALA A 248 17.47 2.10 -20.19
N VAL A 249 17.46 3.33 -19.67
CA VAL A 249 16.76 3.70 -18.43
C VAL A 249 15.26 3.42 -18.54
N ARG A 250 14.61 3.80 -19.64
CA ARG A 250 13.18 3.51 -19.86
C ARG A 250 12.88 2.01 -19.87
N ARG A 251 13.72 1.21 -20.53
CA ARG A 251 13.57 -0.26 -20.52
C ARG A 251 13.72 -0.80 -19.11
N ALA A 252 14.78 -0.44 -18.40
CA ALA A 252 15.02 -0.94 -17.06
C ALA A 252 13.91 -0.53 -16.05
N LEU A 253 13.30 0.65 -16.23
CA LEU A 253 12.13 1.06 -15.47
C LEU A 253 10.94 0.12 -15.70
N TRP A 254 10.61 -0.17 -16.96
CA TRP A 254 9.53 -1.11 -17.30
C TRP A 254 9.76 -2.50 -16.71
N HIS A 255 11.01 -2.96 -16.70
CA HIS A 255 11.35 -4.24 -16.05
C HIS A 255 11.00 -4.24 -14.56
N HIS A 256 11.26 -3.16 -13.82
CA HIS A 256 10.92 -3.06 -12.40
C HIS A 256 9.40 -2.98 -12.16
N VAL A 257 8.68 -2.26 -13.04
CA VAL A 257 7.22 -2.19 -12.99
C VAL A 257 6.61 -3.57 -13.24
N ILE A 258 7.05 -4.27 -14.29
CA ILE A 258 6.59 -5.63 -14.61
C ILE A 258 6.93 -6.60 -13.48
N ALA A 259 8.18 -6.60 -13.00
CA ALA A 259 8.59 -7.49 -11.91
C ALA A 259 7.79 -7.26 -10.63
N GLY A 260 7.52 -6.01 -10.27
CA GLY A 260 6.69 -5.68 -9.12
C GLY A 260 5.23 -6.07 -9.30
N ALA A 261 4.67 -5.89 -10.50
CA ALA A 261 3.31 -6.33 -10.81
C ALA A 261 3.18 -7.86 -10.70
N VAL A 262 4.16 -8.61 -11.22
CA VAL A 262 4.18 -10.07 -11.10
C VAL A 262 4.33 -10.51 -9.64
N LEU A 263 5.22 -9.89 -8.86
CA LEU A 263 5.38 -10.19 -7.43
C LEU A 263 4.11 -9.93 -6.63
N LEU A 264 3.41 -8.82 -6.90
CA LEU A 264 2.12 -8.51 -6.27
C LEU A 264 1.05 -9.53 -6.69
N GLY A 265 1.00 -9.90 -7.97
CA GLY A 265 0.09 -10.94 -8.47
C GLY A 265 0.31 -12.30 -7.81
N LEU A 266 1.58 -12.72 -7.68
CA LEU A 266 1.96 -13.94 -6.96
C LEU A 266 1.57 -13.86 -5.49
N SER A 267 1.81 -12.72 -4.84
CA SER A 267 1.44 -12.52 -3.44
C SER A 267 -0.07 -12.62 -3.22
N VAL A 268 -0.89 -12.09 -4.14
CA VAL A 268 -2.35 -12.27 -4.11
C VAL A 268 -2.72 -13.74 -4.25
N ALA A 269 -2.10 -14.47 -5.18
CA ALA A 269 -2.35 -15.90 -5.36
C ALA A 269 -2.01 -16.71 -4.10
N VAL A 270 -0.89 -16.39 -3.43
CA VAL A 270 -0.51 -17.01 -2.14
C VAL A 270 -1.54 -16.71 -1.04
N VAL A 271 -1.99 -15.46 -0.93
CA VAL A 271 -3.01 -15.07 0.05
C VAL A 271 -4.34 -15.78 -0.20
N GLN A 272 -4.73 -15.94 -1.47
CA GLN A 272 -5.95 -16.68 -1.84
C GLN A 272 -5.82 -18.16 -1.52
N ALA A 273 -4.71 -18.80 -1.92
CA ALA A 273 -4.46 -20.21 -1.61
C ALA A 273 -4.47 -20.48 -0.10
N TYR A 274 -3.89 -19.59 0.71
CA TYR A 274 -3.95 -19.68 2.17
C TYR A 274 -5.38 -19.59 2.70
N ARG A 275 -6.18 -18.64 2.18
CA ARG A 275 -7.58 -18.49 2.59
C ARG A 275 -8.41 -19.72 2.24
N ASP A 276 -8.23 -20.28 1.05
CA ASP A 276 -8.98 -21.44 0.58
C ASP A 276 -8.60 -22.70 1.38
N ALA A 277 -7.33 -22.84 1.77
CA ALA A 277 -6.86 -23.92 2.64
C ALA A 277 -7.36 -23.80 4.10
N ALA A 278 -7.60 -22.58 4.58
CA ALA A 278 -8.08 -22.31 5.93
C ALA A 278 -9.62 -22.35 6.06
N ALA A 279 -10.36 -22.50 4.95
CA ALA A 279 -11.81 -22.63 4.98
C ALA A 279 -12.18 -24.02 5.56
N PRO A 280 -13.08 -24.10 6.56
CA PRO A 280 -13.53 -25.38 7.08
C PRO A 280 -14.21 -26.18 5.95
N LEU A 281 -13.86 -27.46 5.83
CA LEU A 281 -14.57 -28.42 4.97
C LEU A 281 -16.00 -28.53 5.51
N THR A 282 -16.92 -27.78 4.92
CA THR A 282 -18.37 -27.91 5.14
C THR A 282 -18.93 -29.05 4.31
#